data_AF-A0A9P7D6I6-F1
#
_entry.id   AF-A0A9P7D6I6-F1
#
_cell.length_a   1.000
_cell.length_b   1.000
_cell.length_c   1.000
_cell.angle_alpha   90.00
_cell.angle_beta   90.00
_cell.angle_gamma   90.00
#
_symmetry.space_group_name_H-M   'P 1'
#
loop_
_entity.id
_entity.type
_entity.pdbx_description
1 polymer ?
#
loop_
_entity_poly.entity_id
_entity_poly.type
_entity_poly.pdbx_seq_one_letter_code
_entity_poly.pdbx_strand_id
1 'polypeptide(L)'
;MPAWTIISPRERDYGHPMRMKIFRIMKTVYRMLDPPNEPSAITEVGHIATLGYAAVLQEKPEPPIISSVVIHFRLFTESVTRFALLFHDMQIEDKVHDVRIPVPGELAPDMMDIYDFVFARSQKLLISSRDSDYWAECDLARRVSKQLHVQKYCERLLRQEGDGAVDIAGLRPDISRCPICDSNLIHCNSCQVASCESHVCRGFSDPPFARCVRHKMEVLCFPCLQGQGSKRELEKCPGCNSWCCARDISSCTGHPLSIPYMPRVFSSKFIAPGLITAYTESTRTHPPKRGSCMECKLPGWRSCRNKLCWSHSICPECTSGGQTCMCGEVWACDLCAEHDPSVFIRCPRCRRLFCYSCCYIDDCLMCNSSDLCHDCAEEVSDTDDKELEEMPAKLVASCGSCEVKMCDLCESYLAVSCAVCSSRLCIPCVRDAECSCDRVLCDGCVADHGCGLCSQRHRSDDNDGS
;
A
#
# COMPACT_ATOMS: atom_id res chain seq x y z
N MET A 1 18.96 -19.03 34.56
CA MET A 1 19.03 -19.52 33.16
C MET A 1 19.31 -18.34 32.24
N PRO A 2 20.17 -18.48 31.21
CA PRO A 2 20.42 -17.41 30.25
C PRO A 2 19.10 -16.99 29.59
N ALA A 3 18.86 -15.69 29.52
CA ALA A 3 17.67 -15.13 28.89
C ALA A 3 17.87 -15.15 27.37
N TRP A 4 17.20 -16.09 26.68
CA TRP A 4 17.16 -16.10 25.23
C TRP A 4 16.12 -15.08 24.75
N THR A 5 16.52 -14.10 23.95
CA THR A 5 15.57 -13.19 23.28
C THR A 5 15.59 -13.43 21.78
N ILE A 6 14.60 -14.18 21.29
CA ILE A 6 14.48 -14.53 19.88
C ILE A 6 14.01 -13.31 19.08
N ILE A 7 14.92 -12.69 18.33
CA ILE A 7 14.54 -11.75 17.26
C ILE A 7 14.41 -12.58 15.98
N SER A 8 13.20 -13.00 15.64
CA SER A 8 12.93 -13.74 14.42
C SER A 8 12.61 -12.76 13.28
N PRO A 9 13.06 -12.98 12.03
CA PRO A 9 12.61 -12.19 10.89
C PRO A 9 11.21 -12.64 10.41
N ARG A 10 10.23 -12.82 11.31
CA ARG A 10 8.84 -13.13 10.90
C ARG A 10 8.16 -11.87 10.36
N GLU A 11 7.03 -12.04 9.68
CA GLU A 11 6.22 -10.96 9.07
C GLU A 11 5.79 -9.84 10.04
N ARG A 12 6.01 -9.97 11.35
CA ARG A 12 5.72 -8.93 12.36
C ARG A 12 6.94 -8.11 12.78
N ASP A 13 8.12 -8.43 12.28
CA ASP A 13 9.41 -7.84 12.66
C ASP A 13 9.95 -6.84 11.63
N TYR A 14 9.10 -6.31 10.74
CA TYR A 14 9.53 -5.33 9.72
C TYR A 14 10.26 -4.11 10.29
N GLY A 15 10.06 -3.80 11.57
CA GLY A 15 10.67 -2.66 12.26
C GLY A 15 11.88 -2.95 13.15
N HIS A 16 12.39 -4.19 13.26
CA HIS A 16 13.53 -4.45 14.16
C HIS A 16 14.83 -3.83 13.59
N PRO A 17 15.55 -2.97 14.35
CA PRO A 17 16.67 -2.19 13.80
C PRO A 17 17.87 -3.03 13.35
N MET A 18 18.06 -4.22 13.92
CA MET A 18 19.17 -5.12 13.54
C MET A 18 18.84 -6.04 12.34
N ARG A 19 17.60 -6.01 11.83
CA ARG A 19 17.13 -6.96 10.81
C ARG A 19 18.05 -6.98 9.58
N MET A 20 18.47 -5.81 9.10
CA MET A 20 19.29 -5.69 7.90
C MET A 20 20.75 -6.12 8.10
N LYS A 21 21.29 -5.94 9.31
CA LYS A 21 22.63 -6.44 9.66
C LYS A 21 22.63 -7.96 9.75
N ILE A 22 21.64 -8.52 10.46
CA ILE A 22 21.45 -9.97 10.56
C ILE A 22 21.25 -10.58 9.16
N PHE A 23 20.45 -9.94 8.30
CA PHE A 23 20.24 -10.40 6.92
C PHE A 23 21.54 -10.40 6.09
N ARG A 24 22.36 -9.35 6.17
CA ARG A 24 23.65 -9.29 5.45
C ARG A 24 24.61 -10.38 5.89
N ILE A 25 24.71 -10.59 7.20
CA ILE A 25 25.50 -11.66 7.79
C ILE A 25 24.98 -13.02 7.30
N MET A 26 23.69 -13.27 7.43
CA MET A 26 23.05 -14.51 6.98
C MET A 26 23.31 -14.77 5.51
N LYS A 27 23.04 -13.80 4.64
CA LYS A 27 23.26 -13.90 3.20
C LYS A 27 24.71 -14.25 2.87
N THR A 28 25.66 -13.60 3.52
CA THR A 28 27.09 -13.86 3.31
C THR A 28 27.49 -15.27 3.77
N VAL A 29 27.00 -15.71 4.93
CA VAL A 29 27.28 -17.04 5.47
C VAL A 29 26.73 -18.13 4.54
N TYR A 30 25.47 -18.01 4.08
CA TYR A 30 24.90 -18.96 3.12
C TYR A 30 25.65 -18.91 1.78
N ARG A 31 25.94 -17.72 1.23
CA ARG A 31 26.73 -17.59 -0.01
C ARG A 31 28.08 -18.30 0.07
N MET A 32 28.71 -18.34 1.25
CA MET A 32 30.00 -18.99 1.44
C MET A 32 29.92 -20.50 1.70
N LEU A 33 29.01 -20.92 2.57
CA LEU A 33 28.99 -22.29 3.09
C LEU A 33 27.89 -23.17 2.47
N ASP A 34 26.87 -22.56 1.88
CA ASP A 34 25.74 -23.25 1.28
C ASP A 34 25.03 -22.40 0.20
N PRO A 35 25.71 -22.13 -0.94
CA PRO A 35 25.19 -21.25 -1.99
C PRO A 35 23.78 -21.60 -2.50
N PRO A 36 23.36 -22.89 -2.62
CA PRO A 36 22.02 -23.23 -3.09
C PRO A 36 20.88 -22.70 -2.21
N ASN A 37 21.14 -22.41 -0.93
CA ASN A 37 20.14 -21.85 -0.01
C ASN A 37 20.45 -20.38 0.35
N GLU A 38 21.20 -19.64 -0.47
CA GLU A 38 21.40 -18.21 -0.26
C GLU A 38 20.07 -17.44 -0.30
N PRO A 39 19.74 -16.64 0.73
CA PRO A 39 18.51 -15.85 0.71
C PRO A 39 18.59 -14.76 -0.37
N SER A 40 17.58 -14.75 -1.25
CA SER A 40 17.43 -13.82 -2.36
C SER A 40 17.07 -12.40 -1.91
N ALA A 41 16.25 -12.28 -0.86
CA ALA A 41 15.74 -11.01 -0.34
C ALA A 41 15.47 -11.05 1.17
N ILE A 42 15.48 -9.88 1.81
CA ILE A 42 15.21 -9.75 3.26
C ILE A 42 13.78 -10.13 3.66
N THR A 43 12.86 -10.16 2.70
CA THR A 43 11.46 -10.55 2.87
C THR A 43 11.24 -12.04 2.60
N GLU A 44 12.30 -12.81 2.34
CA GLU A 44 12.18 -14.25 2.11
C GLU A 44 11.84 -14.99 3.41
N VAL A 45 10.81 -15.85 3.35
CA VAL A 45 10.27 -16.55 4.53
C VAL A 45 10.99 -17.88 4.79
N GLY A 46 11.92 -18.27 3.92
CA GLY A 46 12.63 -19.55 3.96
C GLY A 46 13.71 -19.65 5.05
N HIS A 47 14.09 -18.54 5.69
CA HIS A 47 15.21 -18.48 6.63
C HIS A 47 14.79 -17.90 7.96
N ILE A 48 15.31 -18.49 9.04
CA ILE A 48 15.09 -18.01 10.40
C ILE A 48 16.46 -17.67 11.00
N ALA A 49 16.57 -16.46 11.52
CA ALA A 49 17.65 -16.05 12.39
C ALA A 49 17.14 -15.93 13.83
N THR A 50 17.95 -16.37 14.79
CA THR A 50 17.69 -16.23 16.23
C THR A 50 18.94 -15.65 16.89
N LEU A 51 18.82 -14.45 17.46
CA LEU A 51 19.86 -13.87 18.31
C LEU A 51 19.69 -14.40 19.74
N GLY A 52 20.78 -14.81 20.38
CA GLY A 52 20.81 -15.24 21.78
C GLY A 52 22.01 -14.62 22.48
N TYR A 53 21.88 -14.33 23.77
CA TYR A 53 23.00 -13.87 24.57
C TYR A 53 22.91 -14.37 26.01
N ALA A 54 24.06 -14.61 26.62
CA ALA A 54 24.17 -14.92 28.03
C ALA A 54 24.68 -13.69 28.79
N ALA A 55 23.93 -13.29 29.80
CA ALA A 55 24.33 -12.26 30.75
C ALA A 55 24.61 -12.93 32.09
N VAL A 56 25.80 -12.67 32.64
CA VAL A 56 26.16 -13.07 34.01
C VAL A 56 25.62 -11.97 34.93
N LEU A 57 24.59 -12.30 35.72
CA LEU A 57 24.16 -11.42 36.81
C LEU A 57 25.27 -11.38 37.85
N GLN A 58 25.75 -10.18 38.14
CA GLN A 58 26.61 -9.96 39.28
C GLN A 58 25.76 -9.75 40.53
N GLU A 59 26.28 -10.17 41.70
CA GLU A 59 25.62 -9.94 42.99
C GLU A 59 25.61 -8.45 43.38
N LYS A 60 26.51 -7.66 42.80
CA LYS A 60 26.59 -6.21 42.98
C LYS A 60 25.73 -5.49 41.95
N PRO A 61 25.27 -4.25 42.23
CA PRO A 61 24.52 -3.41 41.29
C PRO A 61 25.39 -2.87 40.13
N GLU A 62 26.21 -3.74 39.55
CA GLU A 62 27.02 -3.46 38.39
C GLU A 62 26.29 -3.90 37.11
N PRO A 63 26.59 -3.27 35.95
CA PRO A 63 26.05 -3.70 34.68
C PRO A 63 26.34 -5.19 34.41
N PRO A 64 25.39 -5.95 33.84
CA PRO A 64 25.58 -7.36 33.53
C PRO A 64 26.72 -7.51 32.53
N ILE A 65 27.63 -8.44 32.80
CA ILE A 65 28.66 -8.82 31.85
C ILE A 65 28.02 -9.77 30.84
N ILE A 66 28.03 -9.39 29.57
CA ILE A 66 27.64 -10.29 28.48
C ILE A 66 28.78 -11.27 28.26
N SER A 67 28.57 -12.53 28.64
CA SER A 67 29.58 -13.58 28.50
C SER A 67 29.57 -14.22 27.12
N SER A 68 28.42 -14.21 26.42
CA SER A 68 28.34 -14.69 25.04
C SER A 68 27.20 -14.03 24.26
N VAL A 69 27.43 -13.82 22.96
CA VAL A 69 26.41 -13.46 21.97
C VAL A 69 26.52 -14.46 20.82
N VAL A 70 25.39 -15.03 20.42
CA VAL A 70 25.31 -16.04 19.38
C VAL A 70 24.15 -15.73 18.44
N ILE A 71 24.37 -15.86 17.12
CA ILE A 71 23.27 -15.89 16.14
C ILE A 71 23.16 -17.29 15.56
N HIS A 72 21.96 -17.86 15.63
CA HIS A 72 21.63 -19.12 14.98
C HIS A 72 20.90 -18.85 13.67
N PHE A 73 21.33 -19.48 12.58
CA PHE A 73 20.64 -19.52 11.30
C PHE A 73 20.12 -20.92 11.02
N ARG A 74 18.87 -21.01 10.56
CA ARG A 74 18.27 -22.26 10.08
C ARG A 74 17.31 -22.00 8.93
N LEU A 75 17.03 -23.04 8.14
CA LEU A 75 15.93 -23.00 7.20
C LEU A 75 14.60 -23.16 7.93
N PHE A 76 13.53 -22.57 7.39
CA PHE A 76 12.19 -22.66 7.97
C PHE A 76 11.69 -24.11 8.03
N THR A 77 12.07 -24.93 7.06
CA THR A 77 11.75 -26.36 6.96
C THR A 77 12.56 -27.23 7.92
N GLU A 78 13.59 -26.67 8.59
CA GLU A 78 14.51 -27.40 9.45
C GLU A 78 14.26 -27.10 10.94
N SER A 79 14.25 -28.15 11.74
CA SER A 79 14.18 -28.04 13.21
C SER A 79 15.53 -27.72 13.84
N VAL A 80 16.63 -27.98 13.13
CA VAL A 80 18.00 -27.88 13.64
C VAL A 80 18.65 -26.58 13.16
N THR A 81 19.54 -26.02 13.98
CA THR A 81 20.37 -24.87 13.58
C THR A 81 21.41 -25.33 12.58
N ARG A 82 21.51 -24.63 11.45
CA ARG A 82 22.47 -24.93 10.39
C ARG A 82 23.81 -24.23 10.62
N PHE A 83 23.77 -22.95 10.96
CA PHE A 83 24.95 -22.16 11.28
C PHE A 83 24.81 -21.47 12.63
N ALA A 84 25.87 -21.43 13.42
CA ALA A 84 25.95 -20.67 14.65
C ALA A 84 27.12 -19.67 14.57
N LEU A 85 26.85 -18.38 14.81
CA LEU A 85 27.85 -17.33 14.78
C LEU A 85 28.21 -16.96 16.20
N LEU A 86 29.45 -17.23 16.58
CA LEU A 86 29.98 -17.02 17.91
C LEU A 86 30.73 -15.69 17.96
N PHE A 87 30.21 -14.71 18.69
CA PHE A 87 30.77 -13.36 18.70
C PHE A 87 32.05 -13.24 19.53
N HIS A 88 32.21 -14.06 20.58
CA HIS A 88 33.38 -14.01 21.45
C HIS A 88 34.66 -14.37 20.69
N ASP A 89 34.59 -15.44 19.89
CA ASP A 89 35.74 -15.97 19.14
C ASP A 89 35.77 -15.49 17.68
N MET A 90 34.77 -14.71 17.25
CA MET A 90 34.56 -14.31 15.86
C MET A 90 34.62 -15.53 14.91
N GLN A 91 33.83 -16.56 15.23
CA GLN A 91 33.77 -17.83 14.49
C GLN A 91 32.37 -18.10 13.94
N ILE A 92 32.32 -18.80 12.81
CA ILE A 92 31.12 -19.41 12.24
C ILE A 92 31.26 -20.92 12.41
N GLU A 93 30.27 -21.54 13.06
CA GLU A 93 30.16 -22.98 13.23
C GLU A 93 29.09 -23.52 12.27
N ASP A 94 29.51 -24.36 11.34
CA ASP A 94 28.63 -25.13 10.47
C ASP A 94 28.26 -26.44 11.16
N LYS A 95 27.00 -26.54 11.59
CA LYS A 95 26.48 -27.69 12.34
C LYS A 95 26.20 -28.90 11.46
N VAL A 96 26.11 -28.74 10.14
CA VAL A 96 25.87 -29.83 9.20
C VAL A 96 27.18 -30.57 8.93
N HIS A 97 28.26 -29.82 8.74
CA HIS A 97 29.59 -30.37 8.44
C HIS A 97 30.50 -30.49 9.66
N ASP A 98 30.06 -30.00 10.83
CA ASP A 98 30.84 -29.95 12.09
C ASP A 98 32.19 -29.24 11.93
N VAL A 99 32.19 -28.12 11.21
CA VAL A 99 33.40 -27.30 10.96
C VAL A 99 33.25 -25.91 11.55
N ARG A 100 34.39 -25.35 11.97
CA ARG A 100 34.50 -23.97 12.45
C ARG A 100 35.43 -23.19 11.55
N ILE A 101 34.97 -22.03 11.11
CA ILE A 101 35.75 -21.12 10.28
C ILE A 101 35.79 -19.72 10.91
N PRO A 102 36.86 -18.95 10.69
CA PRO A 102 36.89 -17.55 11.12
C PRO A 102 35.84 -16.72 10.37
N VAL A 103 35.28 -15.73 11.06
CA VAL A 103 34.36 -14.76 10.45
C VAL A 103 35.12 -13.95 9.37
N PRO A 104 34.58 -13.85 8.14
CA PRO A 104 35.12 -12.97 7.10
C PRO A 104 35.25 -11.53 7.60
N GLY A 105 36.36 -10.86 7.26
CA GLY A 105 36.59 -9.47 7.69
C GLY A 105 35.47 -8.49 7.28
N GLU A 106 34.77 -8.78 6.18
CA GLU A 106 33.61 -8.00 5.72
C GLU A 106 32.40 -8.05 6.66
N LEU A 107 32.27 -9.10 7.49
CA LEU A 107 31.19 -9.26 8.45
C LEU A 107 31.50 -8.67 9.81
N ALA A 108 32.77 -8.40 10.13
CA ALA A 108 33.18 -7.92 11.43
C ALA A 108 32.47 -6.61 11.85
N PRO A 109 32.29 -5.58 10.99
CA PRO A 109 31.58 -4.37 11.38
C PRO A 109 30.10 -4.63 11.73
N ASP A 110 29.42 -5.48 10.97
CA ASP A 110 28.01 -5.81 11.23
C ASP A 110 27.86 -6.64 12.52
N MET A 111 28.81 -7.53 12.82
CA MET A 111 28.84 -8.25 14.09
C MET A 111 29.14 -7.32 15.27
N MET A 112 30.11 -6.42 15.17
CA MET A 112 30.38 -5.45 16.24
C MET A 112 29.16 -4.56 16.52
N ASP A 113 28.45 -4.12 15.48
CA ASP A 113 27.23 -3.34 15.65
C ASP A 113 26.11 -4.10 16.36
N ILE A 114 25.96 -5.40 16.09
CA ILE A 114 25.00 -6.26 16.81
C ILE A 114 25.44 -6.45 18.25
N TYR A 115 26.74 -6.64 18.52
CA TYR A 115 27.28 -6.77 19.87
C TYR A 115 26.98 -5.52 20.70
N ASP A 116 27.33 -4.33 20.18
CA ASP A 116 27.08 -3.05 20.82
C ASP A 116 25.59 -2.86 21.12
N PHE A 117 24.73 -3.27 20.17
CA PHE A 117 23.28 -3.24 20.35
C PHE A 117 22.81 -4.13 21.49
N VAL A 118 23.26 -5.39 21.55
CA VAL A 118 22.91 -6.32 22.61
C VAL A 118 23.42 -5.81 23.97
N PHE A 119 24.63 -5.25 24.01
CA PHE A 119 25.22 -4.65 25.20
C PHE A 119 24.43 -3.45 25.71
N ALA A 120 24.14 -2.47 24.87
CA ALA A 120 23.34 -1.32 25.27
C ALA A 120 21.91 -1.72 25.68
N ARG A 121 21.34 -2.72 25.00
CA ARG A 121 20.01 -3.25 25.31
C ARG A 121 19.97 -3.95 26.67
N SER A 122 20.98 -4.78 26.99
CA SER A 122 21.03 -5.52 28.26
C SER A 122 21.09 -4.59 29.48
N GLN A 123 21.79 -3.45 29.35
CA GLN A 123 21.83 -2.42 30.39
C GLN A 123 20.47 -1.77 30.66
N LYS A 124 19.65 -1.56 29.63
CA LYS A 124 18.32 -0.93 29.76
C LYS A 124 17.27 -1.88 30.32
N LEU A 125 17.39 -3.18 30.05
CA LEU A 125 16.46 -4.20 30.55
C LEU A 125 16.53 -4.39 32.07
N LEU A 126 17.62 -4.00 32.74
CA LEU A 126 17.71 -4.01 34.20
C LEU A 126 16.72 -3.06 34.90
N ILE A 127 16.28 -2.03 34.19
CA ILE A 127 15.48 -0.93 34.75
C ILE A 127 13.98 -1.14 34.45
N SER A 128 13.64 -1.99 33.48
CA SER A 128 12.27 -2.23 33.04
C SER A 128 11.69 -3.49 33.69
N SER A 129 10.45 -3.42 34.16
CA SER A 129 9.75 -4.57 34.77
C SER A 129 9.57 -5.73 33.78
N ARG A 130 9.44 -6.95 34.31
CA ARG A 130 9.42 -8.23 33.56
C ARG A 130 8.20 -8.44 32.64
N ASP A 131 7.16 -7.62 32.75
CA ASP A 131 5.91 -7.76 31.97
C ASP A 131 5.90 -6.81 30.76
N SER A 132 6.93 -6.89 29.92
CA SER A 132 6.96 -6.12 28.67
C SER A 132 6.18 -6.85 27.59
N ASP A 133 5.10 -6.23 27.11
CA ASP A 133 4.48 -6.56 25.82
C ASP A 133 5.55 -6.51 24.69
N TYR A 134 5.39 -7.34 23.67
CA TYR A 134 6.26 -7.44 22.50
C TYR A 134 6.47 -6.07 21.81
N TRP A 135 5.42 -5.23 21.78
CA TRP A 135 5.53 -3.89 21.20
C TRP A 135 6.47 -2.98 21.99
N ALA A 136 6.44 -3.06 23.32
CA ALA A 136 7.34 -2.30 24.18
C ALA A 136 8.80 -2.76 24.02
N GLU A 137 9.03 -4.06 23.75
CA GLU A 137 10.35 -4.58 23.41
C GLU A 137 10.86 -3.99 22.09
N CYS A 138 10.02 -3.99 21.05
CA CYS A 138 10.36 -3.42 19.75
C CYS A 138 10.64 -1.91 19.82
N ASP A 139 9.88 -1.17 20.63
CA ASP A 139 10.10 0.25 20.89
C ASP A 139 11.40 0.50 21.66
N LEU A 140 11.71 -0.33 22.67
CA LEU A 140 12.98 -0.27 23.39
C LEU A 140 14.16 -0.54 22.46
N ALA A 141 14.09 -1.60 21.64
CA ALA A 141 15.09 -1.92 20.63
C ALA A 141 15.32 -0.74 19.68
N ARG A 142 14.26 -0.14 19.15
CA ARG A 142 14.37 1.05 18.28
C ARG A 142 15.02 2.24 18.99
N ARG A 143 14.67 2.52 20.25
CA ARG A 143 15.30 3.60 21.04
C ARG A 143 16.79 3.35 21.29
N VAL A 144 17.15 2.14 21.71
CA VAL A 144 18.56 1.75 21.95
C VAL A 144 19.38 1.86 20.67
N SER A 145 18.86 1.33 19.56
CA SER A 145 19.55 1.42 18.27
C SER A 145 19.72 2.87 17.81
N LYS A 146 18.68 3.70 17.88
CA LYS A 146 18.80 5.13 17.54
C LYS A 146 19.87 5.82 18.38
N GLN A 147 19.89 5.58 19.69
CA GLN A 147 20.90 6.17 20.59
C GLN A 147 22.32 5.75 20.18
N LEU A 148 22.55 4.46 19.90
CA LEU A 148 23.85 3.96 19.44
C LEU A 148 24.27 4.58 18.11
N HIS A 149 23.35 4.76 17.16
CA HIS A 149 23.67 5.37 15.88
C HIS A 149 23.96 6.87 15.99
N VAL A 150 23.28 7.59 16.89
CA VAL A 150 23.62 8.98 17.21
C VAL A 150 25.01 9.05 17.84
N GLN A 151 25.34 8.15 18.78
CA GLN A 151 26.69 8.07 19.35
C GLN A 151 27.75 7.81 18.27
N LYS A 152 27.56 6.80 17.41
CA LYS A 152 28.47 6.50 16.29
C LYS A 152 28.56 7.66 15.29
N TYR A 153 27.48 8.38 15.09
CA TYR A 153 27.47 9.59 14.30
C TYR A 153 28.35 10.68 14.92
N CYS A 154 28.20 10.95 16.22
CA CYS A 154 29.05 11.89 16.95
C CYS A 154 30.53 11.46 16.95
N GLU A 155 30.83 10.18 17.18
CA GLU A 155 32.20 9.64 17.12
C GLU A 155 32.83 9.82 15.74
N ARG A 156 32.06 9.62 14.66
CA ARG A 156 32.55 9.88 13.29
C ARG A 156 32.88 11.35 13.08
N LEU A 157 32.06 12.26 13.61
CA LEU A 157 32.31 13.70 13.54
C LEU A 157 33.59 14.10 14.29
N LEU A 158 33.79 13.58 15.51
CA LEU A 158 35.01 13.82 16.29
C LEU A 158 36.27 13.38 15.54
N ARG A 159 36.24 12.20 14.90
CA ARG A 159 37.38 11.70 14.11
C ARG A 159 37.72 12.60 12.93
N GLN A 160 36.77 13.39 12.44
CA GLN A 160 36.99 14.33 11.33
C GLN A 160 37.54 15.69 11.79
N GLU A 161 37.38 16.07 13.07
CA GLU A 161 37.78 17.40 13.56
C GLU A 161 39.27 17.54 13.89
N GLY A 162 40.06 16.46 13.81
CA GLY A 162 41.40 16.46 14.38
C GLY A 162 41.34 16.70 15.89
N ASP A 163 42.47 16.95 16.57
CA ASP A 163 42.58 17.10 18.04
C ASP A 163 41.74 18.26 18.68
N GLY A 164 40.81 18.87 17.95
CA GLY A 164 39.82 19.79 18.50
C GLY A 164 38.83 19.05 19.40
N ALA A 165 39.08 19.07 20.70
CA ALA A 165 38.23 18.46 21.72
C ALA A 165 36.84 19.13 21.77
N VAL A 166 35.87 18.60 21.03
CA VAL A 166 34.46 18.83 21.33
C VAL A 166 34.11 18.01 22.57
N ASP A 167 33.75 18.68 23.65
CA ASP A 167 33.34 18.04 24.90
C ASP A 167 31.95 17.40 24.75
N ILE A 168 31.93 16.14 24.31
CA ILE A 168 30.69 15.36 24.14
C ILE A 168 30.09 14.94 25.49
N ALA A 169 30.86 14.94 26.59
CA ALA A 169 30.39 14.46 27.88
C ALA A 169 29.21 15.31 28.43
N GLY A 170 29.08 16.56 27.99
CA GLY A 170 27.98 17.46 28.37
C GLY A 170 26.73 17.36 27.48
N LEU A 171 26.82 16.75 26.30
CA LEU A 171 25.67 16.66 25.40
C LEU A 171 24.76 15.53 25.85
N ARG A 172 23.63 15.88 26.48
CA ARG A 172 22.46 14.99 26.45
C ARG A 172 22.09 14.80 24.99
N PRO A 173 22.26 13.61 24.40
CA PRO A 173 21.98 13.43 22.99
C PRO A 173 20.48 13.59 22.81
N ASP A 174 20.03 14.77 22.38
CA ASP A 174 18.74 14.85 21.73
C ASP A 174 18.89 14.01 20.45
N ILE A 175 18.26 12.85 20.48
CA ILE A 175 18.36 11.83 19.44
C ILE A 175 17.87 12.39 18.10
N SER A 176 17.15 13.51 18.11
CA SER A 176 16.55 14.13 16.93
C SER A 176 17.35 15.27 16.30
N ARG A 177 18.39 15.82 16.96
CA ARG A 177 19.11 17.01 16.45
C ARG A 177 20.61 16.81 16.30
N CYS A 178 21.16 17.45 15.27
CA CYS A 178 22.57 17.43 14.97
C CYS A 178 23.33 18.32 15.97
N PRO A 179 24.37 17.81 16.65
CA PRO A 179 25.12 18.60 17.63
C PRO A 179 25.95 19.73 17.01
N ILE A 180 26.18 19.73 15.69
CA ILE A 180 26.97 20.74 14.99
C ILE A 180 26.12 21.98 14.64
N CYS A 181 24.94 21.76 14.07
CA CYS A 181 24.15 22.84 13.46
C CYS A 181 22.69 22.88 13.93
N ASP A 182 22.34 22.07 14.93
CA ASP A 182 21.00 21.93 15.52
C ASP A 182 19.87 21.60 14.52
N SER A 183 20.22 21.18 13.30
CA SER A 183 19.27 20.69 12.31
C SER A 183 18.81 19.27 12.66
N ASN A 184 17.67 18.83 12.12
CA ASN A 184 17.17 17.48 12.41
C ASN A 184 18.15 16.41 11.92
N LEU A 185 18.21 15.30 12.65
CA LEU A 185 18.83 14.06 12.20
C LEU A 185 17.79 13.22 11.44
N ILE A 186 18.18 12.78 10.25
CA ILE A 186 17.45 11.77 9.49
C ILE A 186 18.09 10.40 9.74
N HIS A 187 17.26 9.37 9.90
CA HIS A 187 17.70 8.01 10.14
C HIS A 187 17.29 7.11 8.98
N CYS A 188 18.16 6.18 8.61
CA CYS A 188 17.82 5.12 7.68
C CYS A 188 16.82 4.16 8.34
N ASN A 189 15.64 3.94 7.74
CA ASN A 189 14.61 3.04 8.28
C ASN A 189 15.14 1.61 8.45
N SER A 190 16.07 1.21 7.60
CA SER A 190 16.63 -0.13 7.52
C SER A 190 17.77 -0.38 8.52
N CYS A 191 18.77 0.51 8.61
CA CYS A 191 19.95 0.31 9.45
C CYS A 191 20.14 1.36 10.55
N GLN A 192 19.20 2.29 10.68
CA GLN A 192 19.16 3.36 11.70
C GLN A 192 20.36 4.33 11.73
N VAL A 193 21.32 4.18 10.81
CA VAL A 193 22.42 5.14 10.61
C VAL A 193 21.83 6.55 10.45
N ALA A 194 22.41 7.50 11.19
CA ALA A 194 22.00 8.89 11.21
C ALA A 194 22.82 9.75 10.23
N SER A 195 22.17 10.78 9.70
CA SER A 195 22.76 11.87 8.89
C SER A 195 22.10 13.18 9.30
N CYS A 196 22.85 14.29 9.24
CA CYS A 196 22.24 15.61 9.32
C CYS A 196 21.33 15.85 8.10
N GLU A 197 20.19 16.52 8.30
CA GLU A 197 19.29 16.95 7.22
C GLU A 197 19.86 18.15 6.43
N SER A 198 20.71 18.97 7.06
CA SER A 198 21.32 20.14 6.44
C SER A 198 22.50 19.76 5.54
N HIS A 199 22.38 19.98 4.23
CA HIS A 199 23.42 19.68 3.23
C HIS A 199 24.72 20.50 3.37
N VAL A 200 24.67 21.61 4.10
CA VAL A 200 25.86 22.42 4.42
C VAL A 200 26.56 21.96 5.70
N CYS A 201 25.92 21.09 6.49
CA CYS A 201 26.50 20.56 7.72
C CYS A 201 27.51 19.44 7.39
N ARG A 202 28.64 19.41 8.10
CA ARG A 202 29.64 18.33 7.97
C ARG A 202 29.09 16.95 8.36
N GLY A 203 28.04 16.92 9.17
CA GLY A 203 27.31 15.71 9.50
C GLY A 203 26.36 15.21 8.42
N PHE A 204 26.26 15.90 7.30
CA PHE A 204 25.57 15.38 6.13
C PHE A 204 26.32 14.17 5.56
N SER A 205 25.62 13.08 5.30
CA SER A 205 26.21 11.89 4.70
C SER A 205 26.39 12.06 3.19
N ASP A 206 27.56 11.66 2.69
CA ASP A 206 27.84 11.51 1.27
C ASP A 206 28.14 10.03 0.96
N PRO A 207 27.30 9.33 0.17
CA PRO A 207 26.16 9.83 -0.59
C PRO A 207 24.92 10.14 0.27
N PRO A 208 24.05 11.07 -0.17
CA PRO A 208 22.89 11.53 0.59
C PRO A 208 21.87 10.41 0.84
N PHE A 209 21.00 10.54 1.84
CA PHE A 209 19.97 9.52 2.03
C PHE A 209 18.91 9.62 0.92
N ALA A 210 18.43 8.47 0.44
CA ALA A 210 17.26 8.40 -0.41
C ALA A 210 16.02 8.62 0.45
N ARG A 211 15.22 9.65 0.15
CA ARG A 211 14.03 10.03 0.92
C ARG A 211 12.82 10.11 0.01
N CYS A 212 11.75 9.42 0.36
CA CYS A 212 10.49 9.54 -0.38
C CYS A 212 9.96 10.98 -0.30
N VAL A 213 9.62 11.56 -1.45
CA VAL A 213 9.06 12.93 -1.54
C VAL A 213 7.73 13.08 -0.80
N ARG A 214 6.89 12.03 -0.82
CA ARG A 214 5.57 12.01 -0.19
C ARG A 214 5.63 11.52 1.25
N HIS A 215 6.34 10.41 1.48
CA HIS A 215 6.49 9.80 2.78
C HIS A 215 7.79 10.26 3.43
N LYS A 216 7.79 11.44 4.06
CA LYS A 216 8.98 12.07 4.65
C LYS A 216 9.74 11.20 5.66
N MET A 217 9.05 10.21 6.25
CA MET A 217 9.61 9.23 7.19
C MET A 217 10.24 8.02 6.49
N GLU A 218 10.04 7.83 5.19
CA GLU A 218 10.61 6.75 4.40
C GLU A 218 11.96 7.17 3.85
N VAL A 219 13.01 6.79 4.59
CA VAL A 219 14.37 7.22 4.36
C VAL A 219 15.30 6.00 4.37
N LEU A 220 16.14 5.85 3.36
CA LEU A 220 17.15 4.79 3.29
C LEU A 220 18.52 5.37 2.92
N CYS A 221 19.57 4.89 3.58
CA CYS A 221 20.93 5.15 3.10
C CYS A 221 21.21 4.31 1.84
N PHE A 222 22.09 4.80 0.97
CA PHE A 222 22.41 4.11 -0.30
C PHE A 222 22.88 2.64 -0.13
N PRO A 223 23.74 2.29 0.85
CA PRO A 223 24.11 0.89 1.06
C PRO A 223 22.93 -0.02 1.42
N CYS A 224 21.94 0.47 2.18
CA CYS A 224 20.73 -0.29 2.46
C CYS A 224 19.85 -0.43 1.23
N LEU A 225 19.72 0.67 0.47
CA LEU A 225 18.96 0.70 -0.77
C LEU A 225 19.52 -0.27 -1.83
N GLN A 226 20.84 -0.32 -1.99
CA GLN A 226 21.52 -1.28 -2.89
C GLN A 226 21.35 -2.73 -2.40
N GLY A 227 21.40 -2.94 -1.07
CA GLY A 227 21.23 -4.26 -0.45
C GLY A 227 19.83 -4.87 -0.61
N GLN A 228 18.80 -4.08 -0.94
CA GLN A 228 17.44 -4.57 -1.18
C GLN A 228 17.25 -5.31 -2.52
N GLY A 229 18.22 -5.25 -3.44
CA GLY A 229 18.16 -5.97 -4.72
C GLY A 229 17.08 -5.42 -5.66
N SER A 230 16.24 -6.31 -6.21
CA SER A 230 15.16 -5.99 -7.17
C SER A 230 13.85 -5.56 -6.50
N LYS A 231 13.68 -5.80 -5.20
CA LYS A 231 12.50 -5.42 -4.42
C LYS A 231 12.82 -4.23 -3.52
N ARG A 232 13.24 -3.12 -4.12
CA ARG A 232 13.60 -1.90 -3.37
C ARG A 232 12.34 -1.26 -2.82
N GLU A 233 12.42 -0.75 -1.59
CA GLU A 233 11.34 -0.02 -0.94
C GLU A 233 11.23 1.41 -1.48
N LEU A 234 12.37 1.99 -1.90
CA LEU A 234 12.44 3.27 -2.58
C LEU A 234 12.98 3.10 -4.00
N GLU A 235 12.36 3.77 -4.97
CA GLU A 235 12.83 3.81 -6.36
C GLU A 235 12.79 5.25 -6.87
N LYS A 236 13.59 5.55 -7.89
CA LYS A 236 13.53 6.85 -8.56
C LYS A 236 12.36 6.88 -9.52
N CYS A 237 11.52 7.90 -9.38
CA CYS A 237 10.46 8.17 -10.34
C CYS A 237 11.08 8.51 -11.71
N PRO A 238 10.72 7.80 -12.80
CA PRO A 238 11.25 8.10 -14.13
C PRO A 238 10.82 9.48 -14.66
N GLY A 239 9.72 10.05 -14.15
CA GLY A 239 9.25 11.37 -14.58
C GLY A 239 9.98 12.56 -13.96
N CYS A 240 10.30 12.50 -12.66
CA CYS A 240 10.91 13.63 -11.94
C CYS A 240 12.28 13.32 -11.30
N ASN A 241 12.76 12.08 -11.40
CA ASN A 241 14.01 11.60 -10.79
C ASN A 241 14.05 11.68 -9.24
N SER A 242 12.94 12.04 -8.60
CA SER A 242 12.78 12.02 -7.14
C SER A 242 12.63 10.60 -6.62
N TRP A 243 13.12 10.36 -5.40
CA TRP A 243 12.87 9.10 -4.69
C TRP A 243 11.42 9.02 -4.24
N CYS A 244 10.78 7.87 -4.47
CA CYS A 244 9.42 7.58 -4.05
C CYS A 244 9.37 6.16 -3.50
N CYS A 245 8.40 5.87 -2.62
CA CYS A 245 8.17 4.48 -2.22
C CYS A 245 7.76 3.68 -3.46
N ALA A 246 8.23 2.44 -3.58
CA ALA A 246 7.89 1.58 -4.71
C ALA A 246 6.37 1.37 -4.83
N ARG A 247 5.63 1.42 -3.71
CA ARG A 247 4.16 1.39 -3.67
C ARG A 247 3.49 2.64 -4.28
N ASP A 248 4.20 3.76 -4.34
CA ASP A 248 3.68 5.03 -4.87
C ASP A 248 4.03 5.24 -6.34
N ILE A 249 4.86 4.36 -6.90
CA ILE A 249 5.22 4.37 -8.31
C ILE A 249 4.21 3.49 -9.02
N SER A 250 3.40 4.15 -9.85
CA SER A 250 2.47 3.44 -10.73
C SER A 250 3.24 2.41 -11.57
N SER A 251 2.59 1.31 -11.93
CA SER A 251 3.19 0.36 -12.86
C SER A 251 2.14 -0.15 -13.82
N CYS A 252 2.53 -0.26 -15.08
CA CYS A 252 1.74 -0.92 -16.10
C CYS A 252 2.20 -2.37 -16.17
N THR A 253 1.30 -3.29 -15.83
CA THR A 253 1.59 -4.73 -15.83
C THR A 253 1.62 -5.34 -17.24
N GLY A 254 1.32 -4.55 -18.28
CA GLY A 254 1.25 -4.97 -19.69
C GLY A 254 -0.14 -5.50 -20.07
N HIS A 255 -0.64 -5.18 -21.26
CA HIS A 255 -1.90 -5.73 -21.78
C HIS A 255 -1.70 -7.20 -22.18
N PRO A 256 -2.59 -8.13 -21.82
CA PRO A 256 -2.53 -9.50 -22.32
C PRO A 256 -2.86 -9.56 -23.83
N LEU A 257 -1.99 -10.18 -24.62
CA LEU A 257 -2.06 -10.17 -26.10
C LEU A 257 -3.25 -10.95 -26.66
N SER A 258 -3.83 -11.85 -25.87
CA SER A 258 -4.90 -12.74 -26.32
C SER A 258 -5.70 -13.21 -25.12
N ILE A 259 -6.66 -12.40 -24.68
CA ILE A 259 -7.73 -12.93 -23.83
C ILE A 259 -8.74 -13.55 -24.80
N PRO A 260 -9.03 -14.85 -24.73
CA PRO A 260 -10.15 -15.42 -25.47
C PRO A 260 -11.41 -14.62 -25.12
N TYR A 261 -12.21 -14.25 -26.12
CA TYR A 261 -13.48 -13.53 -25.95
C TYR A 261 -14.22 -14.03 -24.71
N MET A 262 -14.29 -13.21 -23.66
CA MET A 262 -15.01 -13.59 -22.44
C MET A 262 -16.51 -13.54 -22.76
N PRO A 263 -17.25 -14.65 -22.58
CA PRO A 263 -18.70 -14.61 -22.68
C PRO A 263 -19.23 -13.54 -21.73
N ARG A 264 -20.13 -12.66 -22.20
CA ARG A 264 -20.83 -11.71 -21.34
C ARG A 264 -21.61 -12.48 -20.27
N VAL A 265 -21.05 -12.60 -19.07
CA VAL A 265 -21.77 -13.15 -17.93
C VAL A 265 -22.65 -12.03 -17.39
N PHE A 266 -23.94 -12.06 -17.72
CA PHE A 266 -24.94 -11.05 -17.33
C PHE A 266 -25.27 -11.03 -15.82
N SER A 267 -24.40 -11.58 -14.98
CA SER A 267 -24.64 -11.75 -13.55
C SER A 267 -23.37 -11.37 -12.79
N SER A 268 -23.52 -10.45 -11.84
CA SER A 268 -22.49 -10.05 -10.88
C SER A 268 -22.01 -11.19 -9.95
N LYS A 269 -22.50 -12.42 -10.15
CA LYS A 269 -22.10 -13.59 -9.37
C LYS A 269 -20.91 -14.30 -10.01
N PHE A 270 -19.74 -13.98 -9.43
CA PHE A 270 -18.48 -14.71 -9.46
C PHE A 270 -17.81 -14.85 -10.84
N ILE A 271 -16.82 -13.98 -11.07
CA ILE A 271 -15.71 -14.29 -11.99
C ILE A 271 -15.09 -15.60 -11.48
N ALA A 272 -15.16 -16.67 -12.27
CA ALA A 272 -14.60 -17.96 -11.89
C ALA A 272 -13.09 -17.77 -11.59
N PRO A 273 -12.57 -18.27 -10.46
CA PRO A 273 -11.15 -18.10 -10.09
C PRO A 273 -10.18 -18.51 -11.21
N GLY A 274 -10.53 -19.52 -12.02
CA GLY A 274 -9.73 -19.96 -13.17
C GLY A 274 -9.57 -18.92 -14.29
N LEU A 275 -10.50 -17.96 -14.43
CA LEU A 275 -10.38 -16.87 -15.41
C LEU A 275 -9.33 -15.84 -14.99
N ILE A 276 -9.20 -15.58 -13.68
CA ILE A 276 -8.15 -14.73 -13.14
C ILE A 276 -6.78 -15.40 -13.33
N THR A 277 -6.71 -16.73 -13.13
CA THR A 277 -5.49 -17.51 -13.37
C THR A 277 -5.05 -17.49 -14.83
N ALA A 278 -5.98 -17.77 -15.77
CA ALA A 278 -5.70 -17.69 -17.21
C ALA A 278 -5.27 -16.27 -17.64
N TYR A 279 -5.85 -15.24 -17.02
CA TYR A 279 -5.43 -13.85 -17.23
C TYR A 279 -3.99 -13.61 -16.76
N THR A 280 -3.61 -14.10 -15.59
CA THR A 280 -2.23 -13.98 -15.08
C THR A 280 -1.19 -14.73 -15.91
N GLU A 281 -1.59 -15.82 -16.57
CA GLU A 281 -0.71 -16.69 -17.38
C GLU A 281 -0.60 -16.26 -18.85
N SER A 282 -1.50 -15.40 -19.32
CA SER A 282 -1.48 -14.92 -20.71
C SER A 282 -0.23 -14.09 -21.05
N THR A 283 0.24 -14.22 -22.30
CA THR A 283 1.40 -13.47 -22.81
C THR A 283 1.10 -11.98 -22.78
N ARG A 284 2.00 -11.20 -22.17
CA ARG A 284 1.84 -9.75 -22.02
C ARG A 284 2.51 -9.02 -23.18
N THR A 285 1.93 -7.90 -23.57
CA THR A 285 2.44 -7.04 -24.66
C THR A 285 3.84 -6.52 -24.33
N HIS A 286 4.14 -6.32 -23.05
CA HIS A 286 5.49 -6.03 -22.55
C HIS A 286 5.65 -6.49 -21.09
N PRO A 287 6.89 -6.71 -20.60
CA PRO A 287 7.14 -6.93 -19.17
C PRO A 287 6.69 -5.70 -18.34
N PRO A 288 6.35 -5.84 -17.05
CA PRO A 288 5.85 -4.73 -16.25
C PRO A 288 6.72 -3.47 -16.38
N LYS A 289 6.13 -2.37 -16.83
CA LYS A 289 6.79 -1.07 -16.96
C LYS A 289 6.47 -0.21 -15.75
N ARG A 290 7.52 0.37 -15.15
CA ARG A 290 7.37 1.36 -14.08
C ARG A 290 6.87 2.68 -14.68
N GLY A 291 5.86 3.25 -14.08
CA GLY A 291 5.29 4.56 -14.40
C GLY A 291 5.82 5.64 -13.49
N SER A 292 5.13 6.78 -13.43
CA SER A 292 5.48 7.87 -12.54
C SER A 292 5.02 7.61 -11.11
N CYS A 293 5.61 8.36 -10.18
CA CYS A 293 4.99 8.58 -8.88
C CYS A 293 3.66 9.34 -9.02
N MET A 294 2.80 9.25 -8.01
CA MET A 294 1.49 9.91 -8.00
C MET A 294 1.51 11.43 -8.24
N GLU A 295 2.63 12.11 -7.94
CA GLU A 295 2.79 13.56 -8.15
C GLU A 295 3.15 13.92 -9.60
N CYS A 296 3.51 12.94 -10.42
CA CYS A 296 3.98 13.15 -11.79
C CYS A 296 2.99 12.56 -12.79
N LYS A 297 2.58 13.38 -13.77
CA LYS A 297 1.90 12.90 -14.96
C LYS A 297 2.95 12.61 -16.02
N LEU A 298 3.29 11.34 -16.23
CA LEU A 298 4.08 10.99 -17.41
C LEU A 298 3.22 11.17 -18.66
N PRO A 299 3.74 11.83 -19.72
CA PRO A 299 3.02 11.96 -20.97
C PRO A 299 2.55 10.60 -21.50
N GLY A 300 1.28 10.52 -21.92
CA GLY A 300 0.69 9.33 -22.51
C GLY A 300 0.31 8.21 -21.52
N TRP A 301 0.60 8.34 -20.23
CA TRP A 301 0.05 7.42 -19.23
C TRP A 301 -1.41 7.76 -18.96
N ARG A 302 -2.26 6.74 -18.91
CA ARG A 302 -3.70 6.88 -18.64
C ARG A 302 -4.12 5.97 -17.49
N SER A 303 -5.14 6.38 -16.75
CA SER A 303 -5.79 5.54 -15.76
C SER A 303 -7.12 5.07 -16.31
N CYS A 304 -7.37 3.77 -16.25
CA CYS A 304 -8.69 3.24 -16.57
C CYS A 304 -9.70 3.75 -15.54
N ARG A 305 -10.87 4.23 -15.99
CA ARG A 305 -11.94 4.70 -15.10
C ARG A 305 -12.47 3.60 -14.17
N ASN A 306 -12.40 2.35 -14.60
CA ASN A 306 -12.80 1.23 -13.78
C ASN A 306 -11.78 1.01 -12.64
N LYS A 307 -12.21 1.23 -11.40
CA LYS A 307 -11.38 1.05 -10.19
C LYS A 307 -10.97 -0.41 -9.97
N LEU A 308 -11.73 -1.36 -10.51
CA LEU A 308 -11.45 -2.80 -10.47
C LEU A 308 -10.62 -3.27 -11.66
N CYS A 309 -10.25 -2.36 -12.57
CA CYS A 309 -9.37 -2.71 -13.68
C CYS A 309 -8.04 -3.23 -13.13
N TRP A 310 -7.54 -4.30 -13.75
CA TRP A 310 -6.24 -4.91 -13.49
C TRP A 310 -5.07 -3.92 -13.59
N SER A 311 -5.25 -2.78 -14.26
CA SER A 311 -4.28 -1.70 -14.38
C SER A 311 -4.86 -0.36 -13.94
N HIS A 312 -4.45 0.08 -12.74
CA HIS A 312 -4.70 1.44 -12.26
C HIS A 312 -3.96 2.51 -13.08
N SER A 313 -2.89 2.12 -13.78
CA SER A 313 -2.12 3.00 -14.67
C SER A 313 -1.60 2.21 -15.86
N ILE A 314 -1.91 2.69 -17.05
CA ILE A 314 -1.58 2.08 -18.33
C ILE A 314 -0.56 2.96 -19.04
N CYS A 315 0.55 2.35 -19.48
CA CYS A 315 1.61 3.07 -20.18
C CYS A 315 1.25 3.31 -21.65
N PRO A 316 1.94 4.24 -22.35
CA PRO A 316 1.64 4.61 -23.74
C PRO A 316 1.50 3.41 -24.70
N GLU A 317 2.35 2.39 -24.55
CA GLU A 317 2.34 1.18 -25.38
C GLU A 317 1.14 0.27 -25.12
N CYS A 318 0.54 0.34 -23.93
CA CYS A 318 -0.71 -0.36 -23.63
C CYS A 318 -1.94 0.53 -23.83
N THR A 319 -1.77 1.85 -23.99
CA THR A 319 -2.88 2.76 -24.31
C THR A 319 -3.21 2.83 -25.81
N SER A 320 -2.41 2.20 -26.67
CA SER A 320 -2.71 2.12 -28.10
C SER A 320 -4.02 1.35 -28.40
N GLY A 321 -4.54 0.62 -27.42
CA GLY A 321 -5.94 0.16 -27.34
C GLY A 321 -6.66 0.83 -26.17
N GLY A 322 -7.94 1.10 -26.32
CA GLY A 322 -8.78 1.76 -25.32
C GLY A 322 -9.78 2.74 -25.93
N GLN A 323 -10.80 3.08 -25.17
CA GLN A 323 -11.90 3.93 -25.59
C GLN A 323 -11.98 5.19 -24.71
N THR A 324 -12.29 6.32 -25.33
CA THR A 324 -12.48 7.62 -24.64
C THR A 324 -13.95 8.05 -24.77
N CYS A 325 -14.60 8.57 -23.71
CA CYS A 325 -15.92 9.25 -23.88
C CYS A 325 -15.73 10.34 -24.92
N MET A 326 -16.76 10.62 -25.70
CA MET A 326 -16.79 11.76 -26.61
C MET A 326 -16.37 13.11 -25.94
N CYS A 327 -16.55 13.28 -24.63
CA CYS A 327 -16.09 14.47 -23.90
C CYS A 327 -14.57 14.56 -23.71
N GLY A 328 -13.80 13.50 -23.98
CA GLY A 328 -12.34 13.46 -23.78
C GLY A 328 -11.88 13.17 -22.35
N GLU A 329 -12.73 13.39 -21.35
CA GLU A 329 -12.35 13.36 -19.92
C GLU A 329 -12.18 11.95 -19.35
N VAL A 330 -12.88 10.96 -19.91
CA VAL A 330 -12.89 9.59 -19.39
C VAL A 330 -12.32 8.64 -20.41
N TRP A 331 -11.35 7.84 -19.99
CA TRP A 331 -10.78 6.76 -20.78
C TRP A 331 -10.85 5.43 -20.03
N ALA A 332 -11.08 4.36 -20.76
CA ALA A 332 -10.98 3.00 -20.24
C ALA A 332 -10.29 2.09 -21.26
N CYS A 333 -9.62 1.05 -20.79
CA CYS A 333 -9.10 0.02 -21.68
C CYS A 333 -10.25 -0.69 -22.40
N ASP A 334 -9.98 -1.31 -23.55
CA ASP A 334 -11.01 -1.93 -24.39
C ASP A 334 -11.85 -2.96 -23.62
N LEU A 335 -11.21 -3.75 -22.74
CA LEU A 335 -11.90 -4.73 -21.89
C LEU A 335 -12.92 -4.08 -20.95
N CYS A 336 -12.53 -3.00 -20.26
CA CYS A 336 -13.46 -2.30 -19.38
C CYS A 336 -14.54 -1.57 -20.18
N ALA A 337 -14.19 -1.02 -21.34
CA ALA A 337 -15.16 -0.35 -22.21
C ALA A 337 -16.17 -1.34 -22.84
N GLU A 338 -15.80 -2.61 -22.99
CA GLU A 338 -16.64 -3.66 -23.58
C GLU A 338 -17.47 -4.46 -22.58
N HIS A 339 -16.88 -4.78 -21.43
CA HIS A 339 -17.48 -5.71 -20.49
C HIS A 339 -18.04 -5.06 -19.23
N ASP A 340 -17.66 -3.81 -18.93
CA ASP A 340 -18.16 -3.11 -17.75
C ASP A 340 -19.11 -1.97 -18.14
N PRO A 341 -20.43 -2.22 -18.12
CA PRO A 341 -21.41 -1.19 -18.46
C PRO A 341 -21.36 -0.01 -17.48
N SER A 342 -20.80 -0.16 -16.27
CA SER A 342 -20.67 0.94 -15.30
C SER A 342 -19.63 1.99 -15.69
N VAL A 343 -18.86 1.74 -16.76
CA VAL A 343 -17.82 2.67 -17.23
C VAL A 343 -18.34 3.60 -18.32
N PHE A 344 -19.06 3.03 -19.30
CA PHE A 344 -19.58 3.76 -20.44
C PHE A 344 -21.00 3.32 -20.80
N ILE A 345 -21.80 4.32 -21.17
CA ILE A 345 -23.08 4.19 -21.85
C ILE A 345 -22.79 4.09 -23.36
N ARG A 346 -23.47 3.18 -24.06
CA ARG A 346 -23.34 3.00 -25.52
C ARG A 346 -24.61 3.47 -26.21
N CYS A 347 -24.47 4.37 -27.17
CA CYS A 347 -25.60 4.68 -28.06
C CYS A 347 -25.98 3.42 -28.85
N PRO A 348 -27.25 2.97 -28.82
CA PRO A 348 -27.66 1.74 -29.50
C PRO A 348 -27.51 1.83 -31.03
N ARG A 349 -27.68 3.03 -31.60
CA ARG A 349 -27.56 3.30 -33.04
C ARG A 349 -26.11 3.40 -33.52
N CYS A 350 -25.37 4.41 -33.06
CA CYS A 350 -24.01 4.68 -33.56
C CYS A 350 -22.89 3.96 -32.80
N ARG A 351 -23.22 3.25 -31.70
CA ARG A 351 -22.27 2.53 -30.82
C ARG A 351 -21.18 3.38 -30.19
N ARG A 352 -21.25 4.71 -30.29
CA ARG A 352 -20.34 5.64 -29.61
C ARG A 352 -20.48 5.50 -28.08
N LEU A 353 -19.37 5.75 -27.39
CA LEU A 353 -19.23 5.57 -25.95
C LEU A 353 -19.28 6.91 -25.22
N PHE A 354 -20.03 6.94 -24.13
CA PHE A 354 -20.22 8.12 -23.30
C PHE A 354 -20.02 7.76 -21.83
N CYS A 355 -19.36 8.59 -21.03
CA CYS A 355 -19.30 8.34 -19.60
C CYS A 355 -20.60 8.83 -18.94
N TYR A 356 -20.89 8.34 -17.73
CA TYR A 356 -22.08 8.72 -16.95
C TYR A 356 -22.17 10.21 -16.58
N SER A 357 -21.11 10.98 -16.77
CA SER A 357 -21.12 12.44 -16.59
C SER A 357 -21.31 13.20 -17.91
N CYS A 358 -21.32 12.51 -19.05
CA CYS A 358 -21.55 13.09 -20.38
C CYS A 358 -23.07 13.30 -20.55
N CYS A 359 -23.57 14.55 -20.57
CA CYS A 359 -24.99 14.90 -20.73
C CYS A 359 -25.57 14.67 -22.14
N TYR A 360 -24.89 13.87 -22.97
CA TYR A 360 -25.17 13.70 -24.40
C TYR A 360 -25.94 12.42 -24.71
N ILE A 361 -26.15 11.60 -23.69
CA ILE A 361 -26.91 10.36 -23.70
C ILE A 361 -27.35 10.09 -22.26
N ASP A 362 -28.54 9.52 -22.11
CA ASP A 362 -29.07 9.07 -20.83
C ASP A 362 -29.30 7.55 -20.86
N ASP A 363 -29.30 6.91 -19.69
CA ASP A 363 -29.75 5.53 -19.52
C ASP A 363 -30.83 5.41 -18.45
N CYS A 364 -31.65 4.38 -18.58
CA CYS A 364 -32.64 4.05 -17.56
C CYS A 364 -31.93 3.46 -16.35
N LEU A 365 -32.03 4.11 -15.20
CA LEU A 365 -31.39 3.65 -13.95
C LEU A 365 -31.76 2.21 -13.57
N MET A 366 -32.96 1.76 -13.94
CA MET A 366 -33.51 0.49 -13.47
C MET A 366 -33.10 -0.71 -14.34
N CYS A 367 -33.01 -0.53 -15.66
CA CYS A 367 -32.68 -1.61 -16.59
C CYS A 367 -31.38 -1.39 -17.37
N ASN A 368 -30.69 -0.26 -17.13
CA ASN A 368 -29.49 0.20 -17.83
C ASN A 368 -29.65 0.25 -19.36
N SER A 369 -30.89 0.33 -19.85
CA SER A 369 -31.14 0.52 -21.28
C SER A 369 -30.90 1.97 -21.63
N SER A 370 -30.03 2.20 -22.61
CA SER A 370 -29.61 3.54 -23.05
C SER A 370 -30.56 4.09 -24.11
N ASP A 371 -30.77 5.40 -24.09
CA ASP A 371 -31.43 6.12 -25.19
C ASP A 371 -30.44 6.36 -26.35
N LEU A 372 -30.92 6.96 -27.45
CA LEU A 372 -30.07 7.49 -28.50
C LEU A 372 -29.24 8.67 -27.96
N CYS A 373 -28.00 8.80 -28.43
CA CYS A 373 -27.28 10.05 -28.22
C CYS A 373 -27.94 11.20 -29.01
N HIS A 374 -27.73 12.45 -28.61
CA HIS A 374 -28.42 13.60 -29.21
C HIS A 374 -28.32 13.65 -30.75
N ASP A 375 -27.11 13.47 -31.31
CA ASP A 375 -26.92 13.36 -32.79
C ASP A 375 -27.88 12.34 -33.42
N CYS A 376 -27.95 11.14 -32.82
CA CYS A 376 -28.78 10.05 -33.33
C CYS A 376 -30.27 10.30 -33.10
N ALA A 377 -30.64 11.00 -32.03
CA ALA A 377 -32.02 11.35 -31.73
C ALA A 377 -32.54 12.42 -32.71
N GLU A 378 -31.74 13.44 -33.01
CA GLU A 378 -32.03 14.46 -34.02
C GLU A 378 -32.20 13.84 -35.42
N GLU A 379 -31.38 12.85 -35.78
CA GLU A 379 -31.52 12.15 -37.06
C GLU A 379 -32.79 11.27 -37.16
N VAL A 380 -33.40 10.83 -36.05
CA VAL A 380 -34.64 10.02 -36.10
C VAL A 380 -35.87 10.90 -36.21
N SER A 381 -35.87 12.13 -35.67
CA SER A 381 -37.05 13.00 -35.71
C SER A 381 -37.45 13.45 -37.12
N ASP A 382 -36.53 13.33 -38.08
CA ASP A 382 -36.70 13.84 -39.43
C ASP A 382 -37.08 12.77 -40.46
N THR A 383 -37.09 11.49 -40.07
CA THR A 383 -37.36 10.34 -40.97
C THR A 383 -38.61 9.56 -40.53
N ASP A 384 -39.65 9.56 -41.35
CA ASP A 384 -40.92 8.80 -41.21
C ASP A 384 -40.73 7.27 -41.42
N ASP A 385 -39.66 6.68 -40.88
CA ASP A 385 -39.26 5.31 -41.20
C ASP A 385 -39.77 4.27 -40.20
N LYS A 386 -40.63 3.40 -40.72
CA LYS A 386 -41.24 2.20 -40.11
C LYS A 386 -40.24 1.08 -39.74
N GLU A 387 -38.93 1.30 -39.79
CA GLU A 387 -37.91 0.23 -39.72
C GLU A 387 -37.19 0.06 -38.36
N LEU A 388 -37.69 0.66 -37.28
CA LEU A 388 -37.11 0.49 -35.93
C LEU A 388 -37.90 -0.54 -35.10
N GLU A 389 -37.86 -1.82 -35.48
CA GLU A 389 -38.46 -2.90 -34.66
C GLU A 389 -37.65 -3.25 -33.39
N GLU A 390 -36.38 -2.84 -33.29
CA GLU A 390 -35.61 -2.82 -32.03
C GLU A 390 -35.52 -1.39 -31.50
N MET A 391 -36.63 -0.86 -30.97
CA MET A 391 -36.65 0.51 -30.46
C MET A 391 -35.70 0.66 -29.25
N PRO A 392 -34.87 1.73 -29.22
CA PRO A 392 -34.14 2.12 -28.02
C PRO A 392 -35.12 2.43 -26.88
N ALA A 393 -34.66 2.28 -25.64
CA ALA A 393 -35.52 2.52 -24.49
C ALA A 393 -35.92 3.99 -24.44
N LYS A 394 -37.23 4.27 -24.61
CA LYS A 394 -37.75 5.63 -24.57
C LYS A 394 -37.75 6.11 -23.13
N LEU A 395 -36.88 7.05 -22.80
CA LEU A 395 -36.81 7.66 -21.47
C LEU A 395 -37.93 8.68 -21.32
N VAL A 396 -39.03 8.28 -20.67
CA VAL A 396 -40.27 9.07 -20.61
C VAL A 396 -40.44 9.83 -19.30
N ALA A 397 -39.72 9.45 -18.24
CA ALA A 397 -39.88 10.02 -16.92
C ALA A 397 -38.52 10.32 -16.25
N SER A 398 -38.53 11.29 -15.35
CA SER A 398 -37.40 11.59 -14.45
C SER A 398 -37.85 11.40 -13.00
N CYS A 399 -36.98 10.88 -12.14
CA CYS A 399 -37.27 10.76 -10.72
C CYS A 399 -37.40 12.15 -10.09
N GLY A 400 -38.50 12.45 -9.40
CA GLY A 400 -38.71 13.76 -8.76
C GLY A 400 -37.85 14.02 -7.52
N SER A 401 -37.02 13.06 -7.09
CA SER A 401 -36.03 13.23 -6.01
C SER A 401 -34.62 13.39 -6.58
N CYS A 402 -34.12 12.39 -7.32
CA CYS A 402 -32.74 12.37 -7.81
C CYS A 402 -32.57 12.71 -9.30
N GLU A 403 -33.65 13.09 -10.00
CA GLU A 403 -33.68 13.51 -11.42
C GLU A 403 -33.24 12.47 -12.46
N VAL A 404 -32.84 11.27 -12.04
CA VAL A 404 -32.46 10.17 -12.93
C VAL A 404 -33.60 9.76 -13.88
N LYS A 405 -33.25 9.36 -15.10
CA LYS A 405 -34.22 8.98 -16.14
C LYS A 405 -34.71 7.54 -15.98
N MET A 406 -35.96 7.31 -16.38
CA MET A 406 -36.61 5.99 -16.40
C MET A 406 -37.25 5.76 -17.77
N CYS A 407 -37.07 4.55 -18.32
CA CYS A 407 -37.77 4.15 -19.53
C CYS A 407 -39.25 3.84 -19.25
N ASP A 408 -40.06 3.85 -20.29
CA ASP A 408 -41.50 3.56 -20.25
C ASP A 408 -41.86 2.23 -19.58
N LEU A 409 -41.09 1.18 -19.87
CA LEU A 409 -41.24 -0.12 -19.23
C LEU A 409 -40.96 -0.03 -17.72
N CYS A 410 -39.81 0.53 -17.34
CA CYS A 410 -39.45 0.65 -15.92
C CYS A 410 -40.36 1.63 -15.16
N GLU A 411 -40.84 2.70 -15.80
CA GLU A 411 -41.82 3.58 -15.20
C GLU A 411 -43.10 2.81 -14.86
N SER A 412 -43.59 2.01 -15.80
CA SER A 412 -44.85 1.26 -15.65
C SER A 412 -44.78 0.19 -14.57
N TYR A 413 -43.62 -0.45 -14.39
CA TYR A 413 -43.46 -1.59 -13.48
C TYR A 413 -42.84 -1.24 -12.11
N LEU A 414 -42.03 -0.19 -12.04
CA LEU A 414 -41.10 0.02 -10.91
C LEU A 414 -41.15 1.43 -10.34
N ALA A 415 -41.76 2.41 -11.01
CA ALA A 415 -41.88 3.75 -10.45
C ALA A 415 -43.03 3.82 -9.43
N VAL A 416 -42.75 4.40 -8.27
CA VAL A 416 -43.77 4.70 -7.26
C VAL A 416 -44.04 6.20 -7.28
N SER A 417 -45.30 6.61 -7.24
CA SER A 417 -45.63 8.04 -7.15
C SER A 417 -45.52 8.53 -5.70
N CYS A 418 -44.92 9.70 -5.52
CA CYS A 418 -44.98 10.44 -4.27
C CYS A 418 -46.45 10.69 -3.88
N ALA A 419 -46.82 10.36 -2.65
CA ALA A 419 -48.20 10.47 -2.18
C ALA A 419 -48.74 11.92 -2.10
N VAL A 420 -47.88 12.94 -2.17
CA VAL A 420 -48.25 14.36 -2.04
C VAL A 420 -48.23 15.05 -3.39
N CYS A 421 -47.09 15.12 -4.06
CA CYS A 421 -46.94 15.84 -5.33
C CYS A 421 -47.14 14.96 -6.58
N SER A 422 -47.43 13.66 -6.40
CA SER A 422 -47.53 12.67 -7.48
C SER A 422 -46.26 12.48 -8.33
N SER A 423 -45.14 13.12 -7.97
CA SER A 423 -43.86 12.95 -8.67
C SER A 423 -43.42 11.49 -8.68
N ARG A 424 -42.94 11.01 -9.82
CA ARG A 424 -42.44 9.63 -9.96
C ARG A 424 -41.13 9.46 -9.21
N LEU A 425 -40.99 8.37 -8.47
CA LEU A 425 -39.79 8.03 -7.72
C LEU A 425 -39.22 6.69 -8.20
N CYS A 426 -37.91 6.65 -8.41
CA CYS A 426 -37.21 5.41 -8.70
C CYS A 426 -37.09 4.56 -7.42
N ILE A 427 -37.04 3.23 -7.56
CA ILE A 427 -36.98 2.29 -6.43
C ILE A 427 -35.90 2.63 -5.39
N PRO A 428 -34.67 3.03 -5.77
CA PRO A 428 -33.66 3.45 -4.78
C PRO A 428 -34.15 4.58 -3.88
N CYS A 429 -34.70 5.66 -4.45
CA CYS A 429 -35.27 6.77 -3.68
C CYS A 429 -36.48 6.34 -2.84
N VAL A 430 -37.25 5.34 -3.29
CA VAL A 430 -38.36 4.79 -2.49
C VAL A 430 -37.84 4.12 -1.22
N ARG A 431 -36.80 3.28 -1.34
CA ARG A 431 -36.22 2.53 -0.19
C ARG A 431 -35.61 3.44 0.86
N ASP A 432 -35.05 4.57 0.43
CA ASP A 432 -34.46 5.55 1.33
C ASP A 432 -35.51 6.53 1.91
N ALA A 433 -36.73 6.55 1.37
CA ALA A 433 -37.80 7.47 1.73
C ALA A 433 -39.06 6.79 2.31
N GLU A 434 -38.96 5.53 2.75
CA GLU A 434 -40.04 4.84 3.46
C GLU A 434 -40.27 5.50 4.83
N CYS A 435 -41.32 6.30 4.92
CA CYS A 435 -41.83 6.79 6.20
C CYS A 435 -42.49 5.63 6.96
N SER A 436 -42.49 5.66 8.30
CA SER A 436 -43.14 4.67 9.18
C SER A 436 -44.67 4.50 9.00
N CYS A 437 -45.28 5.22 8.06
CA CYS A 437 -46.68 5.09 7.68
C CYS A 437 -46.90 4.39 6.33
N ASP A 438 -45.87 3.71 5.80
CA ASP A 438 -45.87 2.99 4.51
C ASP A 438 -46.19 3.87 3.29
N ARG A 439 -46.12 5.20 3.44
CA ARG A 439 -46.25 6.15 2.32
C ARG A 439 -44.88 6.57 1.82
N VAL A 440 -44.78 6.59 0.50
CA VAL A 440 -43.58 7.04 -0.20
C VAL A 440 -43.70 8.53 -0.50
N LEU A 441 -42.72 9.31 -0.03
CA LEU A 441 -42.62 10.75 -0.26
C LEU A 441 -41.34 11.09 -1.00
N CYS A 442 -41.34 12.09 -1.88
CA CYS A 442 -40.10 12.61 -2.44
C CYS A 442 -39.40 13.53 -1.43
N ASP A 443 -38.10 13.72 -1.58
CA ASP A 443 -37.27 14.54 -0.68
C ASP A 443 -37.83 15.95 -0.50
N GLY A 444 -38.34 16.57 -1.58
CA GLY A 444 -39.01 17.88 -1.50
C GLY A 444 -40.24 17.86 -0.60
N CYS A 445 -41.13 16.87 -0.74
CA CYS A 445 -42.30 16.75 0.13
C CYS A 445 -41.93 16.34 1.57
N VAL A 446 -40.85 15.58 1.76
CA VAL A 446 -40.31 15.28 3.10
C VAL A 446 -39.81 16.56 3.77
N ALA A 447 -39.06 17.40 3.05
CA ALA A 447 -38.52 18.65 3.57
C ALA A 447 -39.63 19.68 3.87
N ASP A 448 -40.61 19.84 2.98
CA ASP A 448 -41.61 20.91 3.06
C ASP A 448 -42.77 20.59 4.01
N HIS A 449 -43.17 19.32 4.10
CA HIS A 449 -44.36 18.92 4.86
C HIS A 449 -44.05 18.05 6.07
N GLY A 450 -42.82 17.52 6.17
CA GLY A 450 -42.54 16.38 7.04
C GLY A 450 -43.43 15.18 6.68
N CYS A 451 -43.23 14.06 7.35
CA CYS A 451 -44.27 13.02 7.34
C CYS A 451 -45.41 13.45 8.28
N GLY A 452 -46.17 14.48 7.92
CA GLY A 452 -47.16 15.14 8.78
C GLY A 452 -48.26 14.22 9.35
N LEU A 453 -48.45 13.04 8.75
CA LEU A 453 -49.34 11.98 9.25
C LEU A 453 -48.71 11.16 10.39
N CYS A 454 -47.39 11.01 10.45
CA CYS A 454 -46.70 10.43 11.62
C CYS A 454 -46.69 11.38 12.81
N SER A 455 -46.69 12.70 12.57
CA SER A 455 -46.85 13.72 13.60
C SER A 455 -48.25 13.70 14.24
N GLN A 456 -49.28 13.24 13.52
CA GLN A 456 -50.63 13.08 14.05
C GLN A 456 -50.80 11.78 14.86
N ARG A 457 -50.16 10.66 14.47
CA ARG A 457 -50.17 9.42 15.27
C ARG A 457 -49.50 9.59 16.63
N HIS A 458 -48.35 10.26 16.72
CA HIS A 458 -47.71 10.54 18.00
C HIS A 458 -48.56 11.44 18.92
N ARG A 459 -49.38 12.35 18.36
CA ARG A 459 -50.30 13.17 19.17
C ARG A 459 -51.58 12.42 19.61
N SER A 460 -51.85 11.26 19.03
CA SER A 460 -53.05 10.46 19.36
C SER A 460 -52.77 9.47 20.49
N ASP A 461 -51.56 8.92 20.56
CA ASP A 461 -51.18 7.96 21.61
C ASP A 461 -50.88 8.61 22.98
N ASP A 462 -50.62 9.92 23.02
CA ASP A 462 -50.40 10.67 24.27
C ASP A 462 -51.71 11.07 24.99
N ASN A 463 -52.88 10.79 24.41
CA ASN A 463 -54.17 11.28 24.93
C ASN A 463 -55.11 10.21 25.50
N ASP A 464 -54.68 8.94 25.55
CA ASP A 464 -55.43 7.80 26.13
C ASP A 464 -54.93 7.37 27.52
N GLY A 465 -54.20 8.25 28.22
CA GLY A 465 -53.78 8.06 29.61
C GLY A 465 -54.53 8.97 30.58
N SER A 466 -55.81 8.69 30.86
CA SER A 466 -56.56 9.23 32.01
C SER A 466 -57.63 8.26 32.47
#